data_AF-A0A534PXE4-F1
#
_entry.id   AF-A0A534PXE4-F1
#
_cell.length_a   1.000
_cell.length_b   1.000
_cell.length_c   1.000
_cell.angle_alpha   90.00
_cell.angle_beta   90.00
_cell.angle_gamma   90.00
#
_symmetry.space_group_name_H-M   'P 1'
#
loop_
_entity.id
_entity.type
_entity.pdbx_description
1 polymer ?
#
loop_
_entity_poly.entity_id
_entity_poly.type
_entity_poly.pdbx_seq_one_letter_code
_entity_poly.pdbx_strand_id
1 'polypeptide(L)'
;DTLLGALRAGLSLACLAAGASFVFAYPLVMLLYQGGRFTAADTERVALLFQLYAFAVPGWIAQQIAVRGFYARGDTWRPMWIGTAVAVAAAAIYFALGRWYGVVGLAIAGVAAMNANALATLALLRAWYGGPSLAALTRSVARAVAIAAVAGAAAAAIPPLGEGRFGALLDLSLGGALFAILSLLGIHWFGDDAQREALRRILRRTFRGRR
;
A
#
# COMPACT_ATOMS: atom_id res chain seq x y z
N ASP A 1 12.41 17.27 11.10
CA ASP A 1 11.38 16.35 11.65
C ASP A 1 10.06 16.25 10.89
N THR A 2 9.55 17.30 10.23
CA THR A 2 8.26 17.27 9.51
C THR A 2 8.16 16.21 8.41
N LEU A 3 9.21 16.05 7.58
CA LEU A 3 9.25 15.03 6.51
C LEU A 3 9.24 13.60 7.05
N LEU A 4 9.98 13.32 8.13
CA LEU A 4 10.02 12.00 8.76
C LEU A 4 8.64 11.63 9.32
N GLY A 5 7.97 12.57 9.99
CA GLY A 5 6.61 12.37 10.49
C GLY A 5 5.62 12.07 9.35
N ALA A 6 5.71 12.81 8.24
CA ALA A 6 4.88 12.57 7.06
C ALA A 6 5.12 11.19 6.43
N LEU A 7 6.38 10.77 6.28
CA LEU A 7 6.71 9.44 5.75
C LEU A 7 6.22 8.32 6.69
N ARG A 8 6.43 8.43 8.00
CA ARG A 8 5.99 7.40 8.96
C ARG A 8 4.48 7.25 8.95
N ALA A 9 3.75 8.37 9.00
CA ALA A 9 2.28 8.36 8.92
C ALA A 9 1.78 7.81 7.57
N GLY A 10 2.31 8.34 6.46
CA GLY A 10 1.91 7.94 5.11
C GLY A 10 2.18 6.47 4.82
N LEU A 11 3.38 5.98 5.12
CA LEU A 11 3.75 4.57 4.94
C LEU A 11 2.90 3.65 5.80
N SER A 12 2.60 4.03 7.04
CA SER A 12 1.80 3.20 7.93
C SER A 12 0.38 3.02 7.39
N LEU A 13 -0.26 4.11 6.96
CA LEU A 13 -1.57 4.06 6.32
C LEU A 13 -1.51 3.28 4.99
N ALA A 14 -0.44 3.44 4.21
CA ALA A 14 -0.24 2.72 2.97
C ALA A 14 -0.09 1.20 3.19
N CYS A 15 0.63 0.77 4.23
CA CYS A 15 0.76 -0.64 4.60
C CYS A 15 -0.57 -1.25 5.04
N LEU A 16 -1.38 -0.51 5.83
CA LEU A 16 -2.71 -0.96 6.24
C LEU A 16 -3.66 -1.06 5.04
N ALA A 17 -3.64 -0.06 4.15
CA ALA A 17 -4.43 -0.08 2.91
C ALA A 17 -3.99 -1.23 1.99
N ALA A 18 -2.68 -1.47 1.84
CA ALA A 18 -2.16 -2.61 1.09
C ALA A 18 -2.62 -3.95 1.68
N GLY A 19 -2.59 -4.10 3.01
CA GLY A 19 -3.09 -5.30 3.68
C GLY A 19 -4.57 -5.53 3.44
N ALA A 20 -5.40 -4.48 3.56
CA ALA A 20 -6.82 -4.55 3.25
C ALA A 20 -7.05 -4.94 1.78
N SER A 21 -6.39 -4.27 0.84
CA SER A 21 -6.50 -4.58 -0.60
C SER A 21 -6.09 -6.02 -0.91
N PHE A 22 -5.05 -6.54 -0.26
CA PHE A 22 -4.59 -7.91 -0.43
C PHE A 22 -5.63 -8.94 0.05
N VAL A 23 -6.15 -8.75 1.27
CA VAL A 23 -7.11 -9.68 1.89
C VAL A 23 -8.45 -9.65 1.19
N PHE A 24 -8.95 -8.46 0.85
CA PHE A 24 -10.27 -8.28 0.25
C PHE A 24 -10.25 -8.28 -1.29
N ALA A 25 -9.15 -8.71 -1.90
CA ALA A 25 -8.99 -8.63 -3.35
C ALA A 25 -10.09 -9.35 -4.12
N TYR A 26 -10.38 -10.60 -3.75
CA TYR A 26 -11.40 -11.40 -4.40
C TYR A 26 -12.80 -10.78 -4.29
N PRO A 27 -13.36 -10.51 -3.08
CA PRO A 27 -14.69 -9.95 -2.97
C PRO A 27 -14.80 -8.54 -3.59
N LEU A 28 -13.72 -7.74 -3.59
CA LEU A 28 -13.70 -6.45 -4.30
C LEU A 28 -13.85 -6.64 -5.82
N VAL A 29 -13.03 -7.51 -6.43
CA VAL A 29 -13.07 -7.74 -7.87
C VAL A 29 -14.39 -8.39 -8.28
N MET A 30 -14.88 -9.34 -7.49
CA MET A 30 -16.16 -10.00 -7.70
C MET A 30 -17.31 -8.99 -7.72
N LEU A 31 -17.37 -8.12 -6.70
CA LEU A 31 -18.43 -7.13 -6.57
C LEU A 31 -18.44 -6.14 -7.75
N LEU A 32 -17.26 -5.70 -8.17
CA LEU A 32 -17.11 -4.65 -9.18
C LEU A 32 -17.24 -5.18 -10.61
N TYR A 33 -16.70 -6.36 -10.89
CA TYR A 33 -16.51 -6.83 -12.27
C TYR A 33 -17.27 -8.11 -12.60
N GLN A 34 -17.52 -9.02 -11.66
CA GLN A 34 -18.12 -10.32 -11.98
C GLN A 34 -19.58 -10.16 -12.43
N GLY A 35 -19.87 -10.69 -13.63
CA GLY A 35 -21.18 -10.65 -14.26
C GLY A 35 -21.10 -10.65 -15.79
N GLY A 36 -22.17 -11.10 -16.44
CA GLY A 36 -22.24 -11.16 -17.91
C GLY A 36 -21.10 -12.00 -18.51
N ARG A 37 -20.21 -11.34 -19.26
CA ARG A 37 -19.04 -11.99 -19.90
C ARG A 37 -17.83 -12.16 -18.98
N PHE A 38 -17.82 -11.51 -17.81
CA PHE A 38 -16.70 -11.58 -16.86
C PHE A 38 -16.97 -12.71 -15.87
N THR A 39 -16.21 -13.81 -16.03
CA THR A 39 -16.48 -15.06 -15.33
C THR A 39 -15.84 -15.08 -13.93
N ALA A 40 -16.17 -16.10 -13.13
CA ALA A 40 -15.50 -16.34 -11.85
C ALA A 40 -14.00 -16.62 -12.04
N ALA A 41 -13.61 -17.32 -13.12
CA ALA A 41 -12.21 -17.56 -13.45
C ALA A 41 -11.45 -16.25 -13.77
N ASP A 42 -12.11 -15.28 -14.41
CA ASP A 42 -11.51 -13.96 -14.65
C ASP A 42 -11.37 -13.17 -13.35
N THR A 43 -12.33 -13.33 -12.43
CA THR A 43 -12.31 -12.74 -11.09
C THR A 43 -11.11 -13.23 -10.29
N GLU A 44 -10.83 -14.54 -10.29
CA GLU A 44 -9.66 -15.10 -9.62
C GLU A 44 -8.34 -14.54 -10.18
N ARG A 45 -8.22 -14.47 -11.51
CA ARG A 45 -7.02 -13.94 -12.16
C ARG A 45 -6.79 -12.46 -11.83
N VAL A 46 -7.85 -11.64 -11.91
CA VAL A 46 -7.73 -10.21 -11.61
C VAL A 46 -7.52 -9.97 -10.12
N ALA A 47 -8.13 -10.76 -9.23
CA ALA A 47 -7.89 -10.70 -7.79
C ALA A 47 -6.43 -11.00 -7.46
N LEU A 48 -5.82 -12.02 -8.08
CA LEU A 48 -4.39 -12.31 -7.92
C LEU A 48 -3.51 -11.13 -8.35
N LEU A 49 -3.80 -10.52 -9.49
CA LEU A 49 -3.05 -9.34 -9.94
C LEU A 49 -3.22 -8.17 -8.98
N PHE A 50 -4.44 -7.95 -8.47
CA PHE A 50 -4.73 -6.90 -7.50
C PHE A 50 -3.98 -7.12 -6.16
N GLN A 51 -3.87 -8.37 -5.70
CA GLN A 51 -3.03 -8.76 -4.57
C GLN A 51 -1.56 -8.42 -4.81
N LEU A 52 -1.02 -8.74 -5.99
CA LEU A 52 0.37 -8.39 -6.33
C LEU A 52 0.57 -6.87 -6.32
N TYR A 53 -0.33 -6.11 -6.93
CA TYR A 53 -0.25 -4.65 -6.96
C TYR A 53 -0.42 -4.00 -5.58
N ALA A 54 -1.07 -4.65 -4.61
CA ALA A 54 -1.17 -4.14 -3.25
C ALA A 54 0.22 -3.90 -2.63
N PHE A 55 1.23 -4.72 -2.95
CA PHE A 55 2.61 -4.55 -2.50
C PHE A 55 3.32 -3.31 -3.07
N ALA A 56 2.79 -2.71 -4.13
CA ALA A 56 3.35 -1.48 -4.69
C ALA A 56 2.92 -0.23 -3.92
N VAL A 57 1.79 -0.28 -3.20
CA VAL A 57 1.16 0.89 -2.56
C VAL A 57 2.10 1.59 -1.56
N PRO A 58 2.80 0.89 -0.65
CA PRO A 58 3.74 1.55 0.28
C PRO A 58 4.90 2.22 -0.46
N GLY A 59 5.48 1.54 -1.48
CA GLY A 59 6.54 2.09 -2.30
C GLY A 59 6.11 3.36 -3.02
N TRP A 60 4.92 3.36 -3.63
CA TRP A 60 4.37 4.53 -4.31
C TRP A 60 4.23 5.73 -3.37
N ILE A 61 3.65 5.54 -2.19
CA ILE A 61 3.48 6.61 -1.20
C ILE A 61 4.84 7.11 -0.69
N ALA A 62 5.80 6.22 -0.42
CA ALA A 62 7.15 6.59 -0.04
C ALA A 62 7.81 7.49 -1.11
N GLN A 63 7.72 7.10 -2.37
CA GLN A 63 8.29 7.85 -3.49
C GLN A 63 7.68 9.25 -3.58
N GLN A 64 6.35 9.36 -3.54
CA GLN A 64 5.63 10.64 -3.64
C GLN A 64 6.00 11.63 -2.51
N ILE A 65 6.23 11.12 -1.30
CA ILE A 65 6.64 11.95 -0.16
C ILE A 65 8.14 12.27 -0.25
N ALA A 66 8.98 11.31 -0.63
CA ALA A 66 10.43 11.50 -0.73
C ALA A 66 10.81 12.55 -1.79
N VAL A 67 10.16 12.53 -2.95
CA VAL A 67 10.38 13.52 -4.02
C VAL A 67 10.11 14.95 -3.53
N ARG A 68 9.10 15.17 -2.69
CA ARG A 68 8.84 16.50 -2.10
C ARG A 68 9.98 16.99 -1.21
N GLY A 69 10.75 16.06 -0.62
CA GLY A 69 11.96 16.38 0.15
C GLY A 69 13.08 16.99 -0.70
N PHE A 70 13.18 16.60 -1.98
CA PHE A 70 14.08 17.19 -2.96
C PHE A 70 13.58 18.57 -3.42
N TYR A 71 12.29 18.66 -3.75
CA TYR A 71 11.69 19.92 -4.20
C TYR A 71 11.76 21.02 -3.15
N ALA A 72 11.59 20.68 -1.87
CA ALA A 72 11.77 21.61 -0.75
C ALA A 72 13.19 22.19 -0.64
N ARG A 73 14.17 21.60 -1.34
CA ARG A 73 15.57 22.05 -1.41
C ARG A 73 15.94 22.63 -2.77
N GLY A 74 14.95 22.87 -3.64
CA GLY A 74 15.16 23.39 -5.00
C GLY A 74 15.77 22.39 -5.98
N ASP A 75 15.92 21.11 -5.61
CA ASP A 75 16.44 20.07 -6.50
C ASP A 75 15.30 19.33 -7.18
N THR A 76 15.01 19.69 -8.44
CA THR A 76 13.99 19.03 -9.26
C THR A 76 14.60 18.02 -10.23
N TRP A 77 15.89 18.14 -10.54
CA TRP A 77 16.55 17.34 -11.55
C TRP A 77 16.90 15.96 -11.05
N ARG A 78 17.45 15.83 -9.85
CA ARG A 78 17.86 14.53 -9.33
C ARG A 78 16.70 13.54 -9.14
N PRO A 79 15.54 13.90 -8.53
CA PRO A 79 14.42 12.97 -8.44
C PRO A 79 13.89 12.55 -9.82
N MET A 80 13.96 13.43 -10.81
CA MET A 80 13.60 13.10 -12.19
C MET A 80 14.58 12.08 -12.80
N TRP A 81 15.89 12.29 -12.67
CA TRP A 81 16.90 11.36 -13.17
C TRP A 81 16.79 9.97 -12.54
N ILE A 82 16.54 9.90 -11.23
CA ILE A 82 16.31 8.64 -10.52
C ILE A 82 15.10 7.91 -11.12
N GLY A 83 13.97 8.61 -11.25
CA GLY A 83 12.75 8.04 -11.83
C GLY A 83 12.95 7.54 -13.25
N THR A 84 13.63 8.31 -14.09
CA THR A 84 13.95 7.94 -15.48
C THR A 84 14.86 6.72 -15.54
N ALA A 85 15.94 6.68 -14.73
CA ALA A 85 16.86 5.55 -14.70
C ALA A 85 16.14 4.25 -14.28
N VAL A 86 15.28 4.33 -13.26
CA VAL A 86 14.48 3.18 -12.82
C VAL A 86 13.45 2.78 -13.87
N ALA A 87 12.81 3.73 -14.57
CA ALA A 87 11.86 3.42 -15.63
C ALA A 87 12.53 2.70 -16.82
N VAL A 88 13.72 3.15 -17.24
CA VAL A 88 14.49 2.51 -18.31
C VAL A 88 14.93 1.10 -17.90
N ALA A 89 15.46 0.94 -16.68
CA ALA A 89 15.82 -0.37 -16.15
C ALA A 89 14.60 -1.30 -16.02
N ALA A 90 13.46 -0.76 -15.58
CA ALA A 90 12.22 -1.49 -15.46
C ALA A 90 11.70 -1.96 -16.81
N ALA A 91 11.86 -1.19 -17.89
CA ALA A 91 11.42 -1.60 -19.22
C ALA A 91 12.03 -2.95 -19.63
N ALA A 92 13.34 -3.15 -19.41
CA ALA A 92 13.99 -4.43 -19.67
C ALA A 92 13.41 -5.57 -18.81
N ILE A 93 13.14 -5.30 -17.54
CA ILE A 93 12.53 -6.25 -16.59
C ILE A 93 11.09 -6.61 -17.04
N TYR A 94 10.30 -5.63 -17.49
CA TYR A 94 8.96 -5.84 -18.04
C TYR A 94 9.01 -6.74 -19.28
N PHE A 95 9.92 -6.48 -20.23
CA PHE A 95 10.06 -7.33 -21.42
C PHE A 95 10.46 -8.76 -21.04
N ALA A 96 11.41 -8.93 -20.12
CA ALA A 96 11.85 -10.24 -19.67
C ALA A 96 10.70 -10.99 -18.97
N LEU A 97 10.15 -10.45 -17.87
CA LEU A 97 9.11 -11.14 -17.11
C LEU A 97 7.81 -11.30 -17.88
N GLY A 98 7.45 -10.35 -18.75
CA GLY A 98 6.28 -10.47 -19.62
C GLY A 98 6.38 -11.66 -20.57
N ARG A 99 7.58 -11.97 -21.09
CA ARG A 99 7.81 -13.13 -21.97
C ARG A 99 7.68 -14.46 -21.23
N TRP A 100 8.20 -14.57 -20.01
CA TRP A 100 8.25 -15.83 -19.27
C TRP A 100 7.00 -16.10 -18.41
N TYR A 101 6.38 -15.05 -17.86
CA TYR A 101 5.32 -15.15 -16.86
C TYR A 101 4.03 -14.38 -17.27
N GLY A 102 3.96 -13.87 -18.50
CA GLY A 102 2.79 -13.17 -19.02
C GLY A 102 2.37 -11.98 -18.15
N VAL A 103 1.06 -11.83 -17.94
CA VAL A 103 0.47 -10.71 -17.19
C VAL A 103 0.94 -10.67 -15.73
N VAL A 104 1.13 -11.84 -15.10
CA VAL A 104 1.67 -11.92 -13.72
C VAL A 104 3.10 -11.39 -13.68
N GLY A 105 3.91 -11.73 -14.69
CA GLY A 105 5.26 -11.19 -14.84
C GLY A 105 5.30 -9.67 -14.94
N LEU A 106 4.38 -9.08 -15.71
CA LEU A 106 4.25 -7.63 -15.81
C LEU A 106 3.86 -7.00 -14.46
N ALA A 107 2.95 -7.61 -13.70
CA ALA A 107 2.58 -7.12 -12.38
C ALA A 107 3.78 -7.15 -11.41
N ILE A 108 4.53 -8.26 -11.36
CA ILE A 108 5.74 -8.38 -10.53
C ILE A 108 6.78 -7.32 -10.94
N ALA A 109 7.02 -7.15 -12.24
CA ALA A 109 7.95 -6.15 -12.74
C ALA A 109 7.56 -4.73 -12.30
N GLY A 110 6.28 -4.38 -12.37
CA GLY A 110 5.80 -3.07 -11.93
C GLY A 110 5.91 -2.85 -10.43
N VAL A 111 5.52 -3.84 -9.62
CA VAL A 111 5.66 -3.79 -8.16
C VAL A 111 7.12 -3.63 -7.75
N ALA A 112 8.03 -4.39 -8.39
CA ALA A 112 9.46 -4.29 -8.15
C ALA A 112 10.01 -2.91 -8.55
N ALA A 113 9.63 -2.39 -9.73
CA ALA A 113 10.06 -1.09 -10.20
C ALA A 113 9.60 0.06 -9.29
N MET A 114 8.33 0.04 -8.84
CA MET A 114 7.79 1.08 -7.95
C MET A 114 8.51 1.08 -6.60
N ASN A 115 8.76 -0.10 -6.02
CA ASN A 115 9.51 -0.22 -4.77
C ASN A 115 10.98 0.14 -4.94
N ALA A 116 11.63 -0.27 -6.02
CA ALA A 116 13.01 0.10 -6.33
C ALA A 116 13.16 1.62 -6.47
N ASN A 117 12.22 2.28 -7.17
CA ASN A 117 12.20 3.74 -7.30
C ASN A 117 12.06 4.43 -5.94
N ALA A 118 11.14 3.95 -5.10
CA ALA A 118 10.94 4.48 -3.76
C ALA A 118 12.20 4.35 -2.88
N LEU A 119 12.84 3.17 -2.89
CA LEU A 119 14.06 2.90 -2.15
C LEU A 119 15.23 3.76 -2.64
N ALA A 120 15.44 3.84 -3.96
CA ALA A 120 16.47 4.67 -4.56
C ALA A 120 16.29 6.15 -4.21
N THR A 121 15.05 6.66 -4.33
CA THR A 121 14.72 8.05 -4.00
C THR A 121 14.97 8.35 -2.52
N LEU A 122 14.54 7.47 -1.61
CA LEU A 122 14.77 7.64 -0.17
C LEU A 122 16.25 7.54 0.21
N ALA A 123 16.98 6.58 -0.35
CA ALA A 123 18.40 6.40 -0.08
C ALA A 123 19.22 7.60 -0.55
N LEU A 124 18.96 8.10 -1.76
CA LEU A 124 19.67 9.24 -2.33
C LEU A 124 19.28 10.56 -1.64
N LEU A 125 18.01 10.73 -1.26
CA LEU A 125 17.60 11.84 -0.40
C LEU A 125 18.37 11.85 0.92
N ARG A 126 18.57 10.66 1.51
CA ARG A 126 19.37 10.54 2.73
C ARG A 126 20.84 10.87 2.50
N ALA A 127 21.43 10.31 1.46
CA ALA A 127 22.85 10.48 1.15
C ALA A 127 23.22 11.94 0.85
N TRP A 128 22.40 12.66 0.09
CA TRP A 128 22.75 14.01 -0.35
C TRP A 128 22.29 15.13 0.60
N TYR A 129 21.26 14.87 1.40
CA TYR A 129 20.60 15.93 2.17
C TYR A 129 20.41 15.63 3.65
N GLY A 130 21.03 14.56 4.15
CA GLY A 130 20.84 14.12 5.54
C GLY A 130 19.38 13.73 5.82
N GLY A 131 18.70 13.20 4.81
CA GLY A 131 17.29 12.79 4.85
C GLY A 131 16.92 11.84 6.00
N PRO A 132 15.62 11.54 6.14
CA PRO A 132 15.03 10.94 7.34
C PRO A 132 15.70 9.63 7.79
N SER A 133 15.67 9.35 9.10
CA SER A 133 16.23 8.12 9.67
C SER A 133 15.54 6.88 9.09
N LEU A 134 16.30 6.07 8.34
CA LEU A 134 15.80 4.82 7.74
C LEU A 134 15.40 3.81 8.82
N ALA A 135 16.14 3.74 9.93
CA ALA A 135 15.83 2.84 11.04
C ALA A 135 14.47 3.15 11.70
N ALA A 136 14.11 4.42 11.81
CA ALA A 136 12.81 4.82 12.31
C ALA A 136 11.69 4.45 11.31
N LEU A 137 11.94 4.65 10.02
CA LEU A 137 10.98 4.29 8.95
C LEU A 137 10.73 2.79 8.89
N THR A 138 11.78 1.97 8.86
CA THR A 138 11.64 0.51 8.81
C THR A 138 10.91 -0.04 10.03
N ARG A 139 11.17 0.49 11.23
CA ARG A 139 10.43 0.12 12.45
C ARG A 139 8.94 0.49 12.36
N SER A 140 8.62 1.65 11.79
CA SER A 140 7.22 2.10 11.61
C SER A 140 6.49 1.20 10.60
N VAL A 141 7.14 0.89 9.47
CA VAL A 141 6.64 -0.03 8.45
C VAL A 141 6.44 -1.43 9.02
N ALA A 142 7.43 -1.97 9.74
CA ALA A 142 7.33 -3.30 10.34
C ALA A 142 6.13 -3.41 11.31
N ARG A 143 5.91 -2.39 12.14
CA ARG A 143 4.73 -2.33 13.02
C ARG A 143 3.43 -2.28 12.21
N ALA A 144 3.35 -1.44 11.19
CA ALA A 144 2.15 -1.33 10.35
C ALA A 144 1.84 -2.63 9.60
N VAL A 145 2.88 -3.31 9.08
CA VAL A 145 2.77 -4.62 8.43
C VAL A 145 2.30 -5.68 9.44
N ALA A 146 2.86 -5.71 10.66
CA ALA A 146 2.42 -6.65 11.68
C ALA A 146 0.94 -6.44 12.06
N ILE A 147 0.52 -5.17 12.24
CA ILE A 147 -0.88 -4.83 12.52
C ILE A 147 -1.77 -5.25 11.34
N ALA A 148 -1.38 -4.94 10.10
CA ALA A 148 -2.12 -5.33 8.90
C ALA A 148 -2.23 -6.86 8.76
N ALA A 149 -1.17 -7.60 9.10
CA ALA A 149 -1.14 -9.06 9.02
C ALA A 149 -2.09 -9.69 10.06
N VAL A 150 -2.08 -9.21 11.30
CA VAL A 150 -3.00 -9.70 12.35
C VAL A 150 -4.45 -9.36 11.99
N ALA A 151 -4.73 -8.11 11.59
CA ALA A 151 -6.06 -7.69 11.18
C ALA A 151 -6.55 -8.45 9.94
N GLY A 152 -5.65 -8.68 8.99
CA GLY A 152 -5.91 -9.42 7.76
C GLY A 152 -6.18 -10.90 8.00
N ALA A 153 -5.39 -11.55 8.84
CA ALA A 153 -5.59 -12.94 9.23
C ALA A 153 -6.93 -13.13 9.95
N ALA A 154 -7.29 -12.21 10.86
CA ALA A 154 -8.57 -12.25 11.55
C ALA A 154 -9.76 -12.06 10.59
N ALA A 155 -9.66 -11.14 9.63
CA ALA A 155 -10.69 -10.94 8.62
C ALA A 155 -10.80 -12.14 7.66
N ALA A 156 -9.68 -12.73 7.25
CA ALA A 156 -9.65 -13.90 6.38
C ALA A 156 -10.14 -15.19 7.05
N ALA A 157 -10.16 -15.23 8.39
CA ALA A 157 -10.71 -16.36 9.16
C ALA A 157 -12.25 -16.37 9.18
N ILE A 158 -12.91 -15.28 8.79
CA ILE A 158 -14.36 -15.24 8.63
C ILE A 158 -14.71 -16.04 7.36
N PRO A 159 -15.52 -17.11 7.45
CA PRO A 159 -15.95 -17.84 6.26
C PRO A 159 -16.85 -16.95 5.39
N PRO A 160 -16.88 -17.15 4.06
CA PRO A 160 -17.75 -16.39 3.17
C PRO A 160 -19.20 -16.43 3.64
N LEU A 161 -19.82 -15.25 3.76
CA LEU A 161 -21.13 -15.09 4.40
C LEU A 161 -22.31 -15.29 3.44
N GLY A 162 -22.03 -15.49 2.15
CA GLY A 162 -23.02 -15.78 1.13
C GLY A 162 -22.41 -15.87 -0.24
N GLU A 163 -23.24 -16.16 -1.24
CA GLU A 163 -22.82 -16.22 -2.64
C GLU A 163 -23.15 -14.93 -3.41
N GLY A 164 -22.51 -14.79 -4.56
CA GLY A 164 -22.78 -13.67 -5.47
C GLY A 164 -22.36 -12.31 -4.92
N ARG A 165 -22.87 -11.25 -5.54
CA ARG A 165 -22.55 -9.86 -5.17
C ARG A 165 -23.00 -9.50 -3.76
N PHE A 166 -24.08 -10.09 -3.28
CA PHE A 166 -24.57 -9.85 -1.93
C PHE A 166 -23.64 -10.45 -0.88
N GLY A 167 -23.15 -11.69 -1.09
CA GLY A 167 -22.10 -12.28 -0.26
C GLY A 167 -20.85 -11.42 -0.22
N ALA A 168 -20.35 -10.98 -1.38
CA ALA A 168 -19.20 -10.09 -1.46
C ALA A 168 -19.40 -8.77 -0.68
N LEU A 169 -20.60 -8.17 -0.72
CA LEU A 169 -20.91 -6.97 0.07
C LEU A 169 -20.84 -7.24 1.57
N LEU A 170 -21.35 -8.39 2.03
CA LEU A 170 -21.28 -8.78 3.44
C LEU A 170 -19.84 -9.02 3.88
N ASP A 171 -19.06 -9.75 3.09
CA ASP A 171 -17.65 -10.04 3.37
C ASP A 171 -16.82 -8.75 3.45
N LEU A 172 -17.04 -7.82 2.53
CA LEU A 172 -16.38 -6.51 2.55
C LEU A 172 -16.80 -5.64 3.72
N SER A 173 -18.08 -5.66 4.07
CA SER A 173 -18.61 -4.83 5.16
C SER A 173 -18.14 -5.33 6.51
N LEU A 174 -18.33 -6.62 6.80
CA LEU A 174 -18.01 -7.21 8.11
C LEU A 174 -16.51 -7.48 8.24
N GLY A 175 -15.88 -8.08 7.22
CA GLY A 175 -14.44 -8.27 7.19
C GLY A 175 -13.70 -6.94 7.19
N GLY A 176 -14.15 -5.96 6.38
CA GLY A 176 -13.57 -4.63 6.36
C GLY A 176 -13.74 -3.87 7.68
N ALA A 177 -14.90 -3.99 8.34
CA ALA A 177 -15.12 -3.42 9.66
C ALA A 177 -14.20 -4.05 10.72
N LEU A 178 -14.06 -5.39 10.72
CA LEU A 178 -13.15 -6.09 11.62
C LEU A 178 -11.70 -5.68 11.38
N PHE A 179 -11.26 -5.66 10.11
CA PHE A 179 -9.92 -5.22 9.74
C PHE A 179 -9.65 -3.79 10.21
N ALA A 180 -10.61 -2.88 10.00
CA ALA A 180 -10.50 -1.50 10.43
C ALA A 180 -10.40 -1.41 11.96
N ILE A 181 -11.30 -2.06 12.70
CA ILE A 181 -11.29 -2.05 14.18
C ILE A 181 -9.95 -2.57 14.72
N LEU A 182 -9.49 -3.72 14.24
CA LEU A 182 -8.22 -4.31 14.68
C LEU A 182 -7.03 -3.45 14.29
N SER A 183 -7.06 -2.81 13.12
CA SER A 183 -6.01 -1.87 12.70
C SER A 183 -5.97 -0.62 13.59
N LEU A 184 -7.14 -0.06 13.93
CA LEU A 184 -7.26 1.10 14.81
C LEU A 184 -6.78 0.77 16.23
N LEU A 185 -7.18 -0.39 16.77
CA LEU A 185 -6.70 -0.89 18.06
C LEU A 185 -5.19 -1.17 18.02
N GLY A 186 -4.70 -1.84 16.97
CA GLY A 186 -3.28 -2.12 16.77
C GLY A 186 -2.44 -0.85 16.76
N ILE A 187 -2.88 0.19 16.04
CA ILE A 187 -2.22 1.51 16.05
C ILE A 187 -2.29 2.16 17.44
N HIS A 188 -3.45 2.07 18.12
CA HIS A 188 -3.63 2.67 19.44
C HIS A 188 -2.69 2.07 20.48
N TRP A 189 -2.52 0.75 20.49
CA TRP A 189 -1.74 0.03 21.51
C TRP A 189 -0.26 -0.13 21.13
N PHE A 190 0.04 -0.53 19.90
CA PHE A 190 1.39 -0.87 19.44
C PHE A 190 2.00 0.14 18.47
N GLY A 191 1.18 1.06 17.95
CA GLY A 191 1.64 2.07 17.01
C GLY A 191 2.60 3.06 17.65
N ASP A 192 3.48 3.65 16.82
CA ASP A 192 4.35 4.73 17.23
C ASP A 192 3.64 6.09 17.29
N ASP A 193 4.34 7.13 17.75
CA ASP A 193 3.77 8.47 17.90
C ASP A 193 3.23 9.04 16.58
N ALA A 194 3.90 8.78 15.45
CA ALA A 194 3.47 9.26 14.14
C ALA A 194 2.18 8.57 13.67
N GLN A 195 2.07 7.26 13.90
CA GLN A 195 0.89 6.46 13.61
C GLN A 195 -0.31 6.90 14.48
N ARG A 196 -0.09 7.06 15.78
CA ARG A 196 -1.13 7.51 16.72
C ARG A 196 -1.59 8.92 16.39
N GLU A 197 -0.68 9.83 16.03
CA GLU A 197 -1.03 11.18 15.63
C GLU A 197 -1.79 11.21 14.30
N ALA A 198 -1.40 10.40 13.31
CA ALA A 198 -2.14 10.25 12.07
C ALA A 198 -3.58 9.76 12.33
N LEU A 199 -3.72 8.75 13.18
CA LEU A 199 -5.03 8.24 13.62
C LEU A 199 -5.86 9.34 14.31
N ARG A 200 -5.29 10.06 15.27
CA ARG A 200 -5.97 11.17 15.97
C ARG A 200 -6.44 12.26 15.00
N ARG A 201 -5.62 12.61 14.00
CA ARG A 201 -5.98 13.61 12.98
C ARG A 201 -7.15 13.15 12.12
N ILE A 202 -7.15 11.89 11.69
CA ILE A 202 -8.26 11.31 10.92
C ILE A 202 -9.54 11.33 11.76
N LEU A 203 -9.49 10.78 12.99
CA LEU A 203 -10.66 10.74 13.88
C LEU A 203 -11.19 12.15 14.18
N ARG A 204 -10.33 13.11 14.47
CA ARG A 204 -10.75 14.51 14.70
C ARG A 204 -11.45 15.12 13.49
N ARG A 205 -11.01 14.82 12.26
CA ARG A 205 -11.66 15.31 11.04
C ARG A 205 -13.03 14.67 10.84
N THR A 206 -13.12 13.35 11.02
CA THR A 206 -14.38 12.61 10.86
C THR A 206 -15.43 13.02 11.88
N PHE A 207 -15.04 13.25 13.15
CA PHE A 207 -15.97 13.64 14.21
C PHE A 207 -16.26 15.15 14.30
N ARG A 208 -15.41 16.03 13.76
CA ARG A 208 -15.69 17.48 13.70
C ARG A 208 -16.65 17.89 12.59
N GLY A 209 -16.81 17.10 11.52
CA GLY A 209 -17.78 17.38 10.45
C GLY A 209 -19.25 17.09 10.81
N ARG A 210 -19.57 16.76 12.07
CA ARG A 210 -20.92 16.44 12.58
C ARG A 210 -21.43 17.45 13.61
N ARG A 211 -20.83 18.64 13.70
CA ARG A 211 -21.35 19.77 14.52
C ARG A 211 -21.61 20.97 13.64
#